data_AF-Q4CTD6-F1
#
_entry.id   AF-Q4CTD6-F1
#
_cell.length_a   1.000
_cell.length_b   1.000
_cell.length_c   1.000
_cell.angle_alpha   90.00
_cell.angle_beta   90.00
_cell.angle_gamma   90.00
#
_symmetry.space_group_name_H-M   'P 1'
#
loop_
_entity.id
_entity.type
_entity.pdbx_description
1 polymer ?
#
loop_
_entity_poly.entity_id
_entity_poly.type
_entity_poly.pdbx_seq_one_letter_code
_entity_poly.pdbx_strand_id
1 'polypeptide(L)'
;MTQLTQIIDKLDTTTFPDMTFSSIRTIANYMNSHTTNNNDIENDISTLNTQQRDILMKVLYCCLANDSRSSATYFRWHEKLHAVAGSGAIIRVMTDRPKDTGEQTNNNRK
;
A
#
# COMPACT_ATOMS: atom_id res chain seq x y z
N MET A 1 8.08 -17.17 -4.68
CA MET A 1 7.59 -15.92 -4.08
C MET A 1 8.36 -14.79 -4.72
N THR A 2 7.68 -13.78 -5.26
CA THR A 2 8.32 -12.62 -5.89
C THR A 2 8.97 -11.73 -4.82
N GLN A 3 9.96 -10.93 -5.20
CA GLN A 3 10.59 -9.98 -4.27
C GLN A 3 9.56 -9.02 -3.67
N LEU A 4 8.55 -8.64 -4.46
CA LEU A 4 7.45 -7.78 -4.04
C LEU A 4 6.64 -8.37 -2.88
N THR A 5 6.26 -9.66 -2.93
CA THR A 5 5.46 -10.28 -1.85
C THR A 5 6.18 -10.19 -0.51
N GLN A 6 7.48 -10.49 -0.49
CA GLN A 6 8.30 -10.48 0.73
C GLN A 6 8.42 -9.09 1.35
N ILE A 7 8.42 -8.04 0.53
CA ILE A 7 8.51 -6.66 1.03
C ILE A 7 7.14 -6.21 1.55
N ILE A 8 6.04 -6.57 0.87
CA ILE A 8 4.67 -6.24 1.27
C ILE A 8 4.31 -6.91 2.60
N ASP A 9 4.70 -8.17 2.81
CA ASP A 9 4.37 -8.92 4.04
C ASP A 9 4.91 -8.25 5.31
N LYS A 10 5.95 -7.40 5.20
CA LYS A 10 6.47 -6.60 6.32
C LYS A 10 5.51 -5.50 6.79
N LEU A 11 4.49 -5.18 5.99
CA LEU A 11 3.49 -4.14 6.25
C LEU A 11 2.12 -4.71 6.61
N ASP A 12 2.00 -6.02 6.81
CA ASP A 12 0.70 -6.72 6.88
C ASP A 12 -0.28 -6.16 7.91
N THR A 13 0.26 -5.60 9.01
CA THR A 13 -0.57 -5.02 10.07
C THR A 13 -0.64 -3.50 10.04
N THR A 14 0.00 -2.80 9.11
CA THR A 14 0.04 -1.34 9.07
C THR A 14 -1.26 -0.78 8.49
N THR A 15 -1.94 0.07 9.27
CA THR A 15 -3.11 0.81 8.76
C THR A 15 -2.64 1.95 7.87
N PHE A 16 -3.48 2.42 6.96
CA PHE A 16 -3.15 3.51 6.07
C PHE A 16 -2.82 4.81 6.82
N PRO A 17 -3.58 5.24 7.84
CA PRO A 17 -3.24 6.43 8.63
C PRO A 17 -1.88 6.33 9.35
N ASP A 18 -1.50 5.11 9.77
CA ASP A 18 -0.22 4.87 10.46
C ASP A 18 0.95 4.66 9.49
N MET A 19 0.69 4.64 8.17
CA MET A 19 1.69 4.37 7.16
C MET A 19 2.55 5.61 6.87
N THR A 20 3.87 5.48 6.98
CA THR A 20 4.81 6.56 6.71
C THR A 20 5.63 6.28 5.46
N PHE A 21 6.10 7.34 4.78
CA PHE A 21 6.96 7.16 3.60
C PHE A 21 8.26 6.39 3.91
N SER A 22 8.75 6.49 5.16
CA SER A 22 9.94 5.76 5.62
C SER A 22 9.71 4.25 5.60
N SER A 23 8.54 3.77 6.09
CA SER A 23 8.25 2.33 6.16
C SER A 23 8.06 1.70 4.78
N ILE A 24 7.59 2.48 3.80
CA ILE A 24 7.31 1.98 2.44
C ILE A 24 8.42 2.26 1.43
N ARG A 25 9.52 2.93 1.84
CA ARG A 25 10.61 3.36 0.92
C ARG A 25 11.17 2.23 0.07
N THR A 26 11.29 1.03 0.64
CA THR A 26 11.77 -0.15 -0.09
C THR A 26 10.84 -0.53 -1.25
N ILE A 27 9.52 -0.42 -1.05
CA ILE A 27 8.52 -0.70 -2.09
C ILE A 27 8.53 0.42 -3.14
N ALA A 28 8.65 1.68 -2.73
CA ALA A 28 8.77 2.80 -3.67
C ALA A 28 9.98 2.62 -4.60
N ASN A 29 11.14 2.25 -4.06
CA ASN A 29 12.35 1.97 -4.83
C ASN A 29 12.18 0.74 -5.76
N TYR A 30 11.50 -0.31 -5.28
CA TYR A 30 11.16 -1.46 -6.12
C TYR A 30 10.32 -1.03 -7.33
N MET A 31 9.22 -0.30 -7.10
CA MET A 31 8.35 0.20 -8.17
C MET A 31 9.12 1.08 -9.16
N ASN A 32 9.95 2.00 -8.68
CA ASN A 32 10.70 2.90 -9.56
C ASN A 32 11.78 2.18 -10.39
N SER A 33 12.37 1.09 -9.87
CA SER A 33 13.35 0.29 -10.62
C SER A 33 12.72 -0.72 -11.59
N HIS A 34 11.50 -1.19 -11.33
CA HIS A 34 10.82 -2.24 -12.11
C HIS A 34 9.80 -1.67 -13.13
N THR A 35 10.01 -0.46 -13.65
CA THR A 35 9.06 0.26 -14.54
C THR A 35 9.31 0.11 -16.05
N THR A 36 9.97 -0.97 -16.48
CA THR A 36 10.39 -1.07 -17.89
C THR A 36 9.25 -1.45 -18.84
N ASN A 37 8.26 -2.23 -18.40
CA ASN A 37 7.08 -2.54 -19.23
C ASN A 37 5.81 -2.75 -18.38
N ASN A 38 4.64 -2.59 -19.02
CA ASN A 38 3.34 -2.73 -18.35
C ASN A 38 3.00 -4.19 -17.98
N ASN A 39 3.56 -5.16 -18.69
CA ASN A 39 3.27 -6.59 -18.48
C ASN A 39 3.91 -7.11 -17.20
N ASP A 40 5.11 -6.63 -16.87
CA ASP A 40 5.83 -7.00 -15.66
C ASP A 40 5.08 -6.52 -14.41
N ILE A 41 4.51 -5.31 -14.47
CA ILE A 41 3.65 -4.77 -13.39
C ILE A 41 2.42 -5.66 -13.19
N GLU A 42 1.73 -6.04 -14.27
CA GLU A 42 0.56 -6.92 -14.20
C GLU A 42 0.91 -8.31 -13.65
N ASN A 43 2.03 -8.88 -14.11
CA ASN A 43 2.55 -10.15 -13.61
C ASN A 43 2.84 -10.07 -12.11
N ASP A 44 3.55 -9.04 -11.65
CA ASP A 44 3.86 -8.83 -10.24
C ASP A 44 2.59 -8.75 -9.39
N ILE A 45 1.61 -7.94 -9.81
CA ILE A 45 0.33 -7.77 -9.12
C ILE A 45 -0.49 -9.07 -9.10
N SER A 46 -0.43 -9.86 -10.18
CA SER A 46 -1.14 -11.13 -10.28
C SER A 46 -0.65 -12.15 -9.24
N THR A 47 0.64 -12.09 -8.86
CA THR A 47 1.22 -12.96 -7.81
C THR A 47 0.77 -12.61 -6.40
N LEU A 48 0.23 -11.40 -6.19
CA LEU A 48 -0.24 -10.94 -4.89
C LEU A 48 -1.61 -11.52 -4.56
N ASN A 49 -1.82 -11.91 -3.31
CA ASN A 49 -3.15 -12.23 -2.80
C ASN A 49 -3.99 -10.95 -2.55
N THR A 50 -5.27 -11.10 -2.22
CA THR A 50 -6.19 -9.97 -2.01
C THR A 50 -5.71 -8.98 -0.94
N GLN A 51 -5.20 -9.49 0.20
CA GLN A 51 -4.70 -8.66 1.30
C GLN A 51 -3.44 -7.87 0.89
N GLN A 52 -2.52 -8.51 0.19
CA GLN A 52 -1.31 -7.87 -0.35
C GLN A 52 -1.64 -6.78 -1.37
N ARG A 53 -2.66 -6.99 -2.21
CA ARG A 53 -3.15 -5.97 -3.16
C ARG A 53 -3.71 -4.74 -2.42
N ASP A 54 -4.45 -4.95 -1.33
CA ASP A 54 -4.96 -3.85 -0.51
C ASP A 54 -3.81 -3.07 0.15
N ILE A 55 -2.81 -3.77 0.69
CA ILE A 55 -1.60 -3.13 1.24
C ILE A 55 -0.87 -2.32 0.17
N LEU A 56 -0.70 -2.88 -1.04
CA LEU A 56 -0.09 -2.16 -2.15
C LEU A 56 -0.88 -0.90 -2.52
N MET A 57 -2.22 -0.93 -2.44
CA MET A 57 -3.04 0.26 -2.67
C MET A 57 -2.78 1.34 -1.60
N LYS A 58 -2.66 0.96 -0.32
CA LYS A 58 -2.27 1.89 0.76
C LYS A 58 -0.90 2.51 0.49
N VAL A 59 0.06 1.69 0.08
CA VAL A 59 1.43 2.10 -0.29
C VAL A 59 1.41 3.12 -1.42
N LEU A 60 0.62 2.88 -2.47
CA LEU A 60 0.52 3.80 -3.61
C LEU A 60 -0.02 5.17 -3.21
N TYR A 61 -1.06 5.23 -2.38
CA TYR A 61 -1.57 6.50 -1.87
C TYR A 61 -0.57 7.21 -0.95
N CYS A 62 0.16 6.46 -0.11
CA CYS A 62 1.23 7.04 0.71
C CYS A 62 2.39 7.57 -0.16
N CYS A 63 2.79 6.87 -1.22
CA CYS A 63 3.75 7.35 -2.21
C CYS A 63 3.28 8.65 -2.88
N LEU A 64 2.04 8.67 -3.40
CA LEU A 64 1.48 9.83 -4.08
C LEU A 64 1.38 11.07 -3.18
N ALA A 65 1.17 10.87 -1.86
CA ALA A 65 1.16 11.95 -0.88
C ALA A 65 2.55 12.51 -0.55
N ASN A 66 3.63 11.72 -0.70
CA ASN A 66 4.96 12.06 -0.20
C ASN A 66 6.05 12.23 -1.27
N ASP A 67 5.88 11.64 -2.46
CA ASP A 67 6.82 11.71 -3.58
C ASP A 67 6.12 12.06 -4.90
N SER A 68 6.17 13.35 -5.25
CA SER A 68 5.60 13.84 -6.50
C SER A 68 6.47 13.55 -7.74
N ARG A 69 7.78 13.28 -7.56
CA ARG A 69 8.73 13.12 -8.69
C ARG A 69 8.45 11.86 -9.49
N SER A 70 7.99 10.81 -8.83
CA SER A 70 7.70 9.51 -9.44
C SER A 70 6.19 9.25 -9.58
N SER A 71 5.37 10.30 -9.49
CA SER A 71 3.91 10.21 -9.55
C SER A 71 3.39 9.45 -10.79
N ALA A 72 3.99 9.67 -11.96
CA ALA A 72 3.64 8.95 -13.18
C ALA A 72 3.83 7.42 -13.05
N THR A 73 4.89 6.97 -12.37
CA THR A 73 5.11 5.56 -12.04
C THR A 73 4.02 5.05 -11.12
N TYR A 74 3.74 5.77 -10.02
CA TYR A 74 2.74 5.34 -9.05
C TYR A 74 1.34 5.28 -9.67
N PHE A 75 0.98 6.19 -10.58
CA PHE A 75 -0.29 6.12 -11.30
C PHE A 75 -0.38 4.91 -12.24
N ARG A 76 0.70 4.51 -12.90
CA ARG A 76 0.72 3.28 -13.73
C ARG A 76 0.50 2.03 -12.87
N TRP A 77 1.19 1.92 -11.74
CA TRP A 77 0.98 0.84 -10.78
C TRP A 77 -0.45 0.83 -10.25
N HIS A 78 -0.99 2.00 -9.91
CA HIS A 78 -2.36 2.17 -9.46
C HIS A 78 -3.38 1.71 -10.51
N GLU A 79 -3.22 2.11 -11.77
CA GLU A 79 -4.09 1.70 -12.88
C GLU A 79 -4.14 0.17 -13.00
N LYS A 80 -2.98 -0.49 -13.02
CA LYS A 80 -2.89 -1.96 -13.12
C LYS A 80 -3.44 -2.67 -11.89
N LEU A 81 -3.17 -2.14 -10.70
CA LEU A 81 -3.71 -2.70 -9.46
C LEU A 81 -5.23 -2.58 -9.41
N HIS A 82 -5.77 -1.43 -9.82
CA HIS A 82 -7.21 -1.20 -9.86
C HIS A 82 -7.91 -2.13 -10.87
N ALA A 83 -7.29 -2.40 -12.01
CA ALA A 83 -7.83 -3.35 -12.99
C ALA A 83 -7.97 -4.79 -12.41
N VAL A 84 -7.05 -5.21 -11.54
CA VAL A 84 -7.05 -6.57 -10.94
C VAL A 84 -7.87 -6.64 -9.65
N ALA A 85 -7.78 -5.62 -8.77
CA ALA A 85 -8.39 -5.64 -7.43
C ALA A 85 -9.77 -4.96 -7.38
N GLY A 86 -10.10 -4.14 -8.37
CA GLY A 86 -11.33 -3.35 -8.44
C GLY A 86 -11.40 -2.21 -7.43
N SER A 87 -12.51 -1.48 -7.44
CA SER A 87 -12.73 -0.30 -6.59
C SER A 87 -12.81 -0.62 -5.09
N GLY A 88 -13.08 -1.88 -4.74
CA GLY A 88 -13.10 -2.33 -3.34
C GLY A 88 -11.76 -2.11 -2.63
N ALA A 89 -10.63 -2.25 -3.34
CA ALA A 89 -9.31 -1.99 -2.76
C ALA A 89 -9.15 -0.51 -2.37
N ILE A 90 -9.61 0.41 -3.21
CA ILE A 90 -9.61 1.85 -2.95
C ILE A 90 -10.49 2.17 -1.73
N ILE A 91 -11.72 1.66 -1.73
CA ILE A 91 -12.68 1.89 -0.63
C ILE A 91 -12.08 1.41 0.69
N ARG A 92 -11.45 0.23 0.73
CA ARG A 92 -10.79 -0.30 1.93
C ARG A 92 -9.67 0.60 2.45
N VAL A 93 -8.89 1.25 1.58
CA VAL A 93 -7.92 2.27 2.02
C VAL A 93 -8.62 3.48 2.62
N MET A 94 -9.64 4.02 1.94
CA MET A 94 -10.34 5.23 2.38
C MET A 94 -11.12 5.02 3.70
N THR A 95 -11.53 3.79 3.99
CA THR A 95 -12.21 3.42 5.24
C THR A 95 -11.29 2.88 6.33
N ASP A 96 -9.98 2.79 6.06
CA ASP A 96 -9.01 2.25 7.00
C ASP A 96 -8.85 3.19 8.19
N ARG A 97 -8.95 2.64 9.41
CA ARG A 97 -8.89 3.43 10.65
C ARG A 97 -7.55 3.20 11.34
N PRO A 98 -7.02 4.22 12.06
CA PRO A 98 -5.86 4.01 12.91
C PRO A 98 -6.10 2.83 13.85
N LYS A 99 -5.04 2.09 14.20
CA LYS A 99 -5.18 1.11 15.28
C LYS A 99 -5.61 1.87 16.51
N ASP A 100 -6.74 1.48 17.11
CA ASP A 100 -7.17 2.02 18.38
C ASP A 100 -6.08 1.68 19.41
N THR A 101 -5.17 2.63 19.66
CA THR A 101 -4.27 2.60 20.81
C THR A 101 -5.19 2.74 22.00
N GLY A 102 -5.61 1.62 22.58
CA GLY A 102 -6.55 1.54 23.68
C GLY A 102 -6.09 2.25 24.94
N GLU A 103 -6.03 3.58 24.91
CA GLU A 103 -6.16 4.42 26.09
C GLU A 103 -7.59 4.26 26.60
N GLN A 104 -7.81 3.17 27.32
CA GLN A 104 -8.78 3.14 28.39
C GLN A 104 -8.38 4.26 29.36
N THR A 105 -8.96 5.44 29.18
CA THR A 105 -9.05 6.47 30.23
C THR A 105 -9.97 5.95 31.33
N ASN A 106 -9.46 4.97 32.08
CA ASN A 106 -10.02 4.53 33.34
C ASN A 106 -9.52 5.50 34.41
N ASN A 107 -10.23 6.61 34.62
CA ASN A 107 -9.97 7.49 35.76
C ASN A 107 -11.27 8.06 36.34
N ASN A 108 -11.73 7.39 37.40
CA ASN A 108 -12.42 7.92 38.57
C ASN A 108 -13.64 8.84 38.35
N ARG A 109 -14.82 8.22 38.30
CA ARG A 109 -16.01 8.78 38.97
C ARG A 109 -16.04 8.26 40.41
N LYS A 110 -15.56 9.09 41.34
CA LYS A 110 -16.03 9.10 42.73
C LYS A 110 -16.76 10.41 42.95
#